data_AF-A0A2E1S279-F1
#
_entry.id   AF-A0A2E1S279-F1
#
_cell.length_a   1.000
_cell.length_b   1.000
_cell.length_c   1.000
_cell.angle_alpha   90.00
_cell.angle_beta   90.00
_cell.angle_gamma   90.00
#
_symmetry.space_group_name_H-M   'P 1'
#
loop_
_entity.id
_entity.type
_entity.pdbx_description
1 polymer ?
#
loop_
_entity_poly.entity_id
_entity_poly.type
_entity_poly.pdbx_seq_one_letter_code
_entity_poly.pdbx_strand_id
1 'polypeptide(L)'
;MKKLFILLIISSCTKNFSTFEKVEKEKFKQLIKNDYVIIDVRTPEEFFRGHIDNALNFDFNSPEFNTQITKLNKEQTFLIYCSAGGRSSKASSLMESLGFKKVYELKGGYRNW
;
A
#
# COMPACT_ATOMS: atom_id res chain seq x y z
N MET A 1 54.24 -17.17 3.38
CA MET A 1 53.08 -16.44 3.95
C MET A 1 52.23 -15.88 2.82
N LYS A 2 51.32 -16.66 2.25
CA LYS A 2 50.37 -16.19 1.24
C LYS A 2 49.01 -16.07 1.94
N LYS A 3 48.62 -14.85 2.32
CA LYS A 3 47.28 -14.58 2.85
C LYS A 3 46.30 -14.65 1.67
N LEU A 4 45.60 -15.77 1.58
CA LEU A 4 44.51 -15.99 0.63
C LEU A 4 43.29 -15.23 1.14
N PHE A 5 43.07 -14.02 0.61
CA PHE A 5 41.84 -13.26 0.83
C PHE A 5 40.76 -13.85 -0.09
N ILE A 6 39.89 -14.70 0.48
CA ILE A 6 38.69 -15.18 -0.20
C ILE A 6 37.66 -14.06 -0.11
N LEU A 7 37.51 -13.31 -1.19
CA LEU A 7 36.42 -12.34 -1.36
C LEU A 7 35.15 -13.15 -1.64
N LEU A 8 34.34 -13.33 -0.59
CA LEU A 8 33.02 -13.97 -0.68
C LEU A 8 32.11 -13.06 -1.51
N ILE A 9 31.93 -13.38 -2.79
CA ILE A 9 31.00 -12.67 -3.67
C ILE A 9 29.59 -13.08 -3.22
N ILE A 10 29.00 -12.27 -2.35
CA ILE A 10 27.59 -12.39 -1.99
C ILE A 10 26.81 -11.99 -3.24
N SER A 11 26.37 -12.98 -4.01
CA SER A 11 25.40 -12.78 -5.09
C SER A 11 24.07 -12.41 -4.45
N SER A 12 23.91 -11.14 -4.11
CA SER A 12 22.61 -10.56 -3.77
C SER A 12 21.78 -10.60 -5.05
N CYS A 13 21.01 -11.67 -5.21
CA CYS A 13 19.86 -11.67 -6.09
C CYS A 13 18.82 -10.73 -5.46
N THR A 14 19.01 -9.43 -5.62
CA THR A 14 17.97 -8.44 -5.34
C THR A 14 16.87 -8.65 -6.36
N LYS A 15 15.93 -9.53 -6.06
CA LYS A 15 14.60 -9.46 -6.67
C LYS A 15 14.09 -8.06 -6.36
N ASN A 16 14.07 -7.19 -7.36
CA ASN A 16 13.46 -5.87 -7.29
C ASN A 16 11.97 -6.08 -7.00
N PHE A 17 11.64 -6.17 -5.71
CA PHE A 17 10.26 -6.24 -5.28
C PHE A 17 9.67 -4.85 -5.47
N SER A 18 8.64 -4.73 -6.29
CA SER A 18 7.93 -3.48 -6.43
C SER A 18 7.33 -3.10 -5.08
N THR A 19 7.74 -1.96 -4.56
CA THR A 19 7.21 -1.30 -3.36
C THR A 19 5.69 -1.12 -3.48
N PHE A 20 5.23 -0.85 -4.69
CA PHE A 20 3.82 -0.67 -5.01
C PHE A 20 3.31 -1.77 -5.94
N GLU A 21 2.14 -2.35 -5.63
CA GLU A 21 1.57 -3.43 -6.41
C GLU A 21 0.05 -3.29 -6.51
N LYS A 22 -0.46 -3.22 -7.73
CA LYS A 22 -1.90 -3.26 -7.99
C LYS A 22 -2.33 -4.72 -8.08
N VAL A 23 -3.28 -5.14 -7.25
CA VAL A 23 -3.70 -6.53 -7.10
C VAL A 23 -5.19 -6.72 -7.41
N GLU A 24 -5.53 -7.89 -7.93
CA GLU A 24 -6.91 -8.29 -8.16
C GLU A 24 -7.66 -8.58 -6.83
N LYS A 25 -8.99 -8.52 -6.87
CA LYS A 25 -9.89 -8.73 -5.72
C LYS A 25 -9.53 -9.93 -4.87
N GLU A 26 -9.31 -11.09 -5.50
CA GLU A 26 -9.08 -12.33 -4.77
C GLU A 26 -7.72 -12.35 -4.07
N LYS A 27 -6.69 -11.72 -4.65
CA LYS A 27 -5.42 -11.53 -3.96
C LYS A 27 -5.57 -10.53 -2.82
N PHE A 28 -6.34 -9.46 -3.00
CA PHE A 28 -6.62 -8.49 -1.94
C PHE A 28 -7.31 -9.13 -0.73
N LYS A 29 -8.32 -10.00 -0.96
CA LYS A 29 -8.97 -10.79 0.11
C LYS A 29 -8.00 -11.70 0.87
N GLN A 30 -7.02 -12.30 0.17
CA GLN A 30 -5.98 -13.09 0.84
C GLN A 30 -5.07 -12.20 1.68
N LEU A 31 -4.72 -11.02 1.18
CA LEU A 31 -3.82 -10.08 1.86
C LEU A 31 -4.44 -9.50 3.13
N ILE A 32 -5.74 -9.23 3.14
CA ILE A 32 -6.50 -8.75 4.34
C ILE A 32 -6.30 -9.67 5.55
N LYS A 33 -6.02 -10.96 5.35
CA LYS A 33 -5.80 -11.93 6.44
C LYS A 33 -4.46 -11.77 7.18
N ASN A 34 -3.57 -10.88 6.73
CA ASN A 34 -2.23 -10.69 7.31
C ASN A 34 -2.16 -9.48 8.26
N ASP A 35 -3.30 -9.01 8.78
CA ASP A 35 -3.40 -7.86 9.72
C ASP A 35 -2.71 -6.58 9.22
N TYR A 36 -2.67 -6.38 7.91
CA TYR A 36 -2.16 -5.17 7.28
C TYR A 36 -3.16 -4.03 7.43
N VAL A 37 -2.66 -2.79 7.39
CA VAL A 37 -3.51 -1.61 7.53
C VAL A 37 -4.28 -1.38 6.23
N ILE A 38 -5.62 -1.37 6.30
CA ILE A 38 -6.49 -1.07 5.17
C ILE A 38 -6.86 0.41 5.20
N ILE A 39 -6.63 1.12 4.10
CA ILE A 39 -6.96 2.53 3.94
C ILE A 39 -7.99 2.69 2.81
N ASP A 40 -9.16 3.19 3.17
CA ASP A 40 -10.17 3.65 2.24
C ASP A 40 -10.00 5.14 1.99
N VAL A 41 -9.59 5.51 0.78
CA VAL A 41 -9.36 6.92 0.42
C VAL A 41 -10.57 7.61 -0.22
N ARG A 42 -11.76 7.04 -0.04
CA ARG A 42 -13.03 7.66 -0.43
C ARG A 42 -13.47 8.75 0.55
N THR A 43 -14.53 9.48 0.21
CA THR A 43 -15.11 10.46 1.13
C THR A 43 -15.73 9.78 2.35
N PRO A 44 -15.91 10.50 3.48
CA PRO A 44 -16.58 9.94 4.66
C PRO A 44 -17.99 9.44 4.37
N GLU A 45 -18.71 10.09 3.46
CA GLU A 45 -20.04 9.67 3.03
C GLU A 45 -20.00 8.33 2.26
N GLU A 46 -19.07 8.17 1.33
CA GLU A 46 -18.87 6.90 0.62
C GLU A 46 -18.48 5.77 1.57
N PHE A 47 -17.63 6.06 2.56
CA PHE A 47 -17.19 5.12 3.59
C PHE A 47 -18.35 4.70 4.50
N PHE A 48 -19.14 5.66 4.98
CA PHE A 48 -20.29 5.42 5.85
C PHE A 48 -21.36 4.54 5.19
N ARG A 49 -21.56 4.68 3.88
CA ARG A 49 -22.51 3.85 3.10
C ARG A 49 -22.07 2.38 2.95
N GLY A 50 -20.84 2.05 3.34
CA GLY A 50 -20.28 0.70 3.30
C GLY A 50 -18.81 0.75 2.90
N HIS A 51 -17.99 -0.06 3.56
CA HIS A 51 -16.55 -0.14 3.37
C HIS A 51 -16.04 -1.55 3.68
N ILE A 52 -14.78 -1.82 3.36
CA ILE A 52 -14.12 -3.07 3.74
C ILE A 52 -13.90 -3.05 5.25
N ASP A 53 -14.25 -4.13 5.95
CA ASP A 53 -14.12 -4.22 7.40
C ASP A 53 -12.70 -3.85 7.89
N ASN A 54 -12.64 -3.13 9.01
CA ASN A 54 -11.42 -2.62 9.64
C ASN A 54 -10.63 -1.59 8.82
N ALA A 55 -11.19 -1.06 7.73
CA ALA A 55 -10.57 0.03 6.99
C ALA A 55 -10.57 1.35 7.77
N LEU A 56 -9.46 2.08 7.69
CA LEU A 56 -9.37 3.48 8.10
C LEU A 56 -9.80 4.38 6.95
N ASN A 57 -10.63 5.40 7.22
CA ASN A 57 -11.03 6.35 6.18
C ASN A 57 -10.13 7.58 6.16
N PHE A 58 -9.28 7.70 5.14
CA PHE A 58 -8.44 8.87 4.89
C PHE A 58 -8.88 9.51 3.57
N ASP A 59 -9.83 10.44 3.61
CA ASP A 59 -10.40 11.04 2.39
C ASP A 59 -9.32 11.74 1.56
N PHE A 60 -9.09 11.22 0.34
CA PHE A 60 -8.11 11.76 -0.59
C PHE A 60 -8.37 13.23 -0.95
N ASN A 61 -9.62 13.67 -0.91
CA ASN A 61 -10.00 15.03 -1.26
C ASN A 61 -9.87 16.02 -0.10
N SER A 62 -9.65 15.52 1.13
CA SER A 62 -9.50 16.37 2.30
C SER A 62 -8.11 17.03 2.32
N PRO A 63 -8.00 18.30 2.77
CA PRO A 63 -6.71 18.96 2.91
C PRO A 63 -5.80 18.29 3.96
N GLU A 64 -6.37 17.49 4.86
CA GLU A 64 -5.65 16.74 5.88
C GLU A 64 -5.00 15.44 5.36
N PHE A 65 -5.35 14.97 4.16
CA PHE A 65 -4.91 13.67 3.63
C PHE A 65 -3.39 13.48 3.70
N ASN A 66 -2.62 14.47 3.23
CA ASN A 66 -1.16 14.41 3.24
C ASN A 66 -0.60 14.33 4.66
N THR A 67 -1.17 15.10 5.59
CA THR A 67 -0.78 15.09 7.00
C THR A 67 -1.12 13.77 7.68
N GLN A 68 -2.22 13.11 7.30
CA GLN A 68 -2.57 11.77 7.82
C GLN A 68 -1.58 10.71 7.31
N ILE A 69 -1.32 10.69 6.00
CA ILE A 69 -0.41 9.72 5.37
C ILE A 69 1.01 9.86 5.93
N THR A 70 1.53 11.08 6.06
CA THR A 70 2.92 11.31 6.53
C THR A 70 3.18 10.87 7.97
N LYS A 71 2.13 10.71 8.79
CA LYS A 71 2.23 10.22 10.18
C LYS A 71 2.29 8.69 10.28
N LEU A 72 2.00 7.97 9.20
CA LEU A 72 2.01 6.51 9.20
C LEU A 72 3.43 5.95 9.29
N ASN A 73 3.58 4.81 9.97
CA ASN A 73 4.83 4.06 9.96
C ASN A 73 5.04 3.42 8.58
N LYS A 74 6.07 3.90 7.85
CA LYS A 74 6.45 3.52 6.48
C LYS A 74 6.91 2.07 6.34
N GLU A 75 7.30 1.44 7.44
CA GLU A 75 7.72 0.03 7.48
C GLU A 75 6.52 -0.95 7.49
N GLN A 76 5.29 -0.45 7.74
CA GLN A 76 4.09 -1.27 7.67
C GLN A 76 3.68 -1.55 6.22
N THR A 77 2.93 -2.64 6.03
CA THR A 77 2.27 -2.94 4.76
C THR A 77 0.86 -2.38 4.75
N PHE A 78 0.50 -1.70 3.66
CA PHE A 78 -0.80 -1.08 3.49
C PHE A 78 -1.58 -1.73 2.35
N LEU A 79 -2.88 -1.89 2.56
CA LEU A 79 -3.86 -2.15 1.51
C LEU A 79 -4.63 -0.85 1.27
N ILE A 80 -4.77 -0.43 0.03
CA ILE A 80 -5.42 0.84 -0.30
C ILE A 80 -6.44 0.67 -1.41
N TYR A 81 -7.58 1.35 -1.28
CA TYR A 81 -8.60 1.37 -2.32
C TYR A 81 -9.37 2.69 -2.30
N CYS A 82 -10.03 2.98 -3.43
CA CYS A 82 -11.01 4.05 -3.51
C CYS A 82 -12.27 3.51 -4.23
N SER A 83 -13.10 4.35 -4.84
CA SER A 83 -14.28 3.86 -5.58
C SER A 83 -13.92 2.99 -6.80
N ALA A 84 -13.03 3.48 -7.68
CA ALA A 84 -12.76 2.84 -8.98
C ALA A 84 -11.27 2.68 -9.34
N GLY A 85 -10.35 3.08 -8.45
CA GLY A 85 -8.89 3.04 -8.66
C GLY A 85 -8.21 4.41 -8.85
N GLY A 86 -8.93 5.45 -9.30
CA GLY A 86 -8.31 6.74 -9.64
C GLY A 86 -7.62 7.45 -8.45
N ARG A 87 -8.32 7.59 -7.31
CA ARG A 87 -7.78 8.23 -6.10
C ARG A 87 -6.72 7.36 -5.42
N SER A 88 -6.97 6.06 -5.31
CA SER A 88 -6.05 5.10 -4.69
C SER A 88 -4.73 4.96 -5.46
N SER A 89 -4.74 5.03 -6.80
CA SER A 89 -3.50 5.04 -7.58
C SER A 89 -2.66 6.28 -7.27
N LYS A 90 -3.27 7.47 -7.19
CA LYS A 90 -2.58 8.71 -6.81
C LYS A 90 -2.04 8.67 -5.39
N ALA A 91 -2.86 8.20 -4.44
CA ALA A 91 -2.46 8.01 -3.06
C ALA A 91 -1.28 7.03 -2.93
N SER A 92 -1.29 5.95 -3.72
CA SER A 92 -0.20 4.98 -3.72
C SER A 92 1.10 5.55 -4.27
N SER A 93 1.04 6.33 -5.35
CA SER A 93 2.21 7.05 -5.87
C SER A 93 2.76 8.07 -4.87
N LEU A 94 1.89 8.75 -4.11
CA LEU A 94 2.33 9.60 -3.01
C LEU A 94 3.06 8.78 -1.94
N MET A 95 2.49 7.66 -1.49
CA MET A 95 3.12 6.79 -0.49
C MET A 95 4.47 6.24 -0.98
N GLU A 96 4.57 5.84 -2.24
CA GLU A 96 5.85 5.45 -2.86
C GLU A 96 6.87 6.58 -2.78
N SER A 97 6.50 7.81 -3.17
CA SER A 97 7.39 8.98 -3.10
C SER A 97 7.83 9.34 -1.66
N LEU A 98 7.02 8.99 -0.66
CA LEU A 98 7.30 9.21 0.76
C LEU A 98 8.17 8.09 1.37
N GLY A 99 8.49 7.05 0.60
CA GLY A 99 9.38 5.96 1.00
C GLY A 99 8.71 4.83 1.78
N PHE A 100 7.40 4.64 1.63
CA PHE A 100 6.71 3.46 2.20
C PHE A 100 7.29 2.17 1.60
N LYS A 101 7.34 1.09 2.37
CA LYS A 101 7.98 -0.17 1.94
C LYS A 101 7.09 -1.09 1.14
N LYS A 102 5.79 -1.13 1.45
CA LYS A 102 4.85 -1.97 0.71
C LYS A 102 3.43 -1.42 0.72
N VAL A 103 2.87 -1.22 -0.48
CA VAL A 103 1.48 -0.80 -0.67
C VAL A 103 0.82 -1.66 -1.74
N TYR A 104 -0.32 -2.24 -1.40
CA TYR A 104 -1.18 -3.02 -2.31
C TYR A 104 -2.44 -2.22 -2.66
N GLU A 105 -2.63 -1.88 -3.93
CA GLU A 105 -3.86 -1.23 -4.39
C GLU A 105 -4.89 -2.25 -4.90
N LEU A 106 -6.14 -2.16 -4.46
CA LEU A 106 -7.25 -2.92 -5.04
C LEU A 106 -7.58 -2.42 -6.45
N LYS A 107 -7.32 -3.24 -7.46
CA LYS A 107 -7.72 -2.96 -8.84
C LYS A 107 -9.25 -2.89 -8.96
N GLY A 108 -9.73 -1.83 -9.61
CA GLY A 108 -11.17 -1.55 -9.76
C GLY A 108 -11.82 -0.93 -8.53
N GLY A 109 -11.09 -0.77 -7.42
CA GLY A 109 -11.58 -0.16 -6.18
C GLY A 109 -12.77 -0.91 -5.56
N TYR A 110 -13.49 -0.22 -4.69
CA TYR A 110 -14.66 -0.71 -3.98
C TYR A 110 -15.80 -1.17 -4.91
N ARG A 111 -15.89 -0.63 -6.13
CA ARG A 111 -16.86 -1.11 -7.14
C ARG A 111 -16.62 -2.56 -7.56
N ASN A 112 -15.39 -3.06 -7.39
CA ASN A 112 -15.01 -4.44 -7.65
C ASN A 112 -14.99 -5.29 -6.36
N TRP A 113 -15.22 -4.68 -5.19
CA TRP A 113 -15.27 -5.37 -3.90
C TRP A 113 -16.58 -6.14 -3.70
#